data_AF-A0A554JJE8-F1
#
_entry.id   AF-A0A554JJE8-F1
#
_cell.length_a   1.000
_cell.length_b   1.000
_cell.length_c   1.000
_cell.angle_alpha   90.00
_cell.angle_beta   90.00
_cell.angle_gamma   90.00
#
_symmetry.space_group_name_H-M   'P 1'
#
loop_
_entity.id
_entity.type
_entity.pdbx_description
1 polymer ?
#
loop_
_entity_poly.entity_id
_entity_poly.type
_entity_poly.pdbx_seq_one_letter_code
_entity_poly.pdbx_strand_id
1 'polypeptide(L)' 'MVRLVAHLIFDGEIRRGACVYSNRNRVLIEYVRDDLQLLYQYPPKEESRGGVIRISYFNVALAGYLQEKAAAFM' A
#
# COMPACT_ATOMS: atom_id res chain seq x y z
N MET A 1 8.75 -7.83 0.26
CA MET A 1 7.80 -8.16 -0.84
C MET A 1 6.60 -8.98 -0.35
N VAL A 2 6.76 -10.20 0.17
CA VAL A 2 5.61 -11.01 0.69
C VAL A 2 4.81 -10.25 1.74
N ARG A 3 5.49 -9.61 2.70
CA ARG A 3 4.89 -8.76 3.74
C ARG A 3 4.01 -7.63 3.16
N LEU A 4 4.55 -6.89 2.19
CA LEU A 4 3.82 -5.80 1.52
C LEU A 4 2.53 -6.30 0.86
N VAL A 5 2.64 -7.38 0.08
CA VAL A 5 1.49 -7.96 -0.62
C VAL A 5 0.44 -8.45 0.39
N ALA A 6 0.87 -9.11 1.47
CA ALA A 6 -0.04 -9.53 2.53
C ALA A 6 -0.80 -8.34 3.16
N HIS A 7 -0.10 -7.27 3.54
CA HIS A 7 -0.76 -6.07 4.07
C HIS A 7 -1.75 -5.45 3.08
N LEU A 8 -1.42 -5.43 1.79
CA LEU A 8 -2.31 -4.87 0.77
C LEU A 8 -3.54 -5.75 0.48
N ILE A 9 -3.44 -7.07 0.65
CA ILE A 9 -4.57 -8.01 0.46
C ILE A 9 -5.54 -7.96 1.65
N PHE A 10 -5.01 -7.96 2.88
CA PHE A 10 -5.84 -8.10 4.09
C PHE A 10 -6.36 -6.76 4.64
N ASP A 11 -5.48 -5.76 4.71
CA ASP A 11 -5.72 -4.49 5.40
C ASP A 11 -5.66 -3.28 4.44
N GLY A 12 -5.42 -3.54 3.16
CA GLY A 12 -5.27 -2.54 2.12
C GLY A 12 -6.19 -2.76 0.93
N GLU A 13 -5.95 -1.98 -0.11
CA GLU A 13 -6.70 -2.07 -1.35
C GLU A 13 -5.75 -1.82 -2.52
N ILE A 14 -5.79 -2.72 -3.51
CA ILE A 14 -5.17 -2.51 -4.81
C ILE A 14 -6.30 -2.25 -5.80
N ARG A 15 -6.37 -1.03 -6.32
CA ARG A 15 -7.36 -0.59 -7.31
C ARG A 15 -6.67 -0.23 -8.61
N ARG A 16 -7.43 -0.12 -9.70
CA ARG A 16 -6.89 0.35 -10.98
C ARG A 16 -6.28 1.76 -10.80
N GLY A 17 -4.96 1.85 -10.90
CA GLY A 17 -4.24 3.12 -10.78
C GLY A 17 -3.84 3.54 -9.38
N ALA A 18 -4.19 2.77 -8.33
CA ALA A 18 -3.85 3.15 -6.97
C ALA A 18 -3.65 1.96 -6.02
N CYS A 19 -2.71 2.11 -5.09
CA CYS A 19 -2.57 1.24 -3.92
C CYS A 19 -2.84 2.06 -2.67
N VAL A 20 -3.70 1.55 -1.80
CA VAL A 20 -4.12 2.23 -0.57
C VAL A 20 -3.87 1.30 0.59
N TYR A 21 -3.34 1.83 1.68
CA TYR A 21 -3.23 1.12 2.94
C TYR A 21 -3.67 2.04 4.08
N SER A 22 -4.49 1.51 4.99
CA SER A 22 -5.03 2.27 6.12
C SER A 22 -4.87 1.50 7.41
N ASN A 23 -4.38 2.15 8.46
CA ASN A 23 -4.22 1.53 9.76
C ASN A 23 -4.20 2.59 10.87
N ARG A 24 -4.62 2.22 12.09
CA ARG A 24 -4.46 3.08 13.28
C ARG A 24 -3.05 3.02 13.86
N ASN A 25 -2.34 1.90 13.62
CA ASN A 25 -0.99 1.72 14.07
C ASN A 25 0.00 2.36 13.09
N ARG A 26 0.66 3.44 13.55
CA ARG A 26 1.66 4.18 12.76
C ARG A 26 2.86 3.33 12.34
N VAL A 27 3.27 2.37 13.17
CA VAL A 27 4.40 1.49 12.84
C VAL A 27 4.10 0.63 11.61
N LEU A 28 2.85 0.14 11.49
CA LEU A 28 2.44 -0.62 10.32
C LEU A 28 2.37 0.24 9.06
N ILE A 29 1.97 1.51 9.19
CA ILE A 29 1.97 2.48 8.09
C ILE A 29 3.39 2.72 7.59
N GLU A 30 4.34 2.92 8.51
CA GLU A 30 5.75 3.13 8.20
C GLU A 30 6.35 1.90 7.50
N TYR A 31 6.08 0.70 7.98
CA TYR A 31 6.53 -0.53 7.30
C TYR A 31 6.01 -0.68 5.87
N VAL A 32 4.73 -0.41 5.62
CA VAL A 32 4.17 -0.48 4.27
C VAL A 32 4.73 0.63 3.39
N ARG A 33 4.92 1.85 3.94
CA ARG A 33 5.54 2.97 3.24
C ARG A 33 6.96 2.64 2.80
N ASP A 34 7.78 2.11 3.70
CA ASP A 34 9.17 1.77 3.43
C ASP A 34 9.26 0.65 2.37
N ASP A 35 8.43 -0.39 2.48
CA ASP A 35 8.35 -1.46 1.49
C ASP A 35 7.94 -0.93 0.09
N LEU A 36 7.01 0.03 0.03
CA LEU A 36 6.59 0.65 -1.24
C LEU A 36 7.65 1.58 -1.81
N GLN A 37 8.43 2.26 -0.96
CA GLN A 37 9.54 3.12 -1.41
C GLN A 37 10.64 2.34 -2.12
N LEU A 38 10.82 1.05 -1.81
CA LEU A 38 11.74 0.18 -2.55
C LEU A 38 11.30 -0.06 -4.00
N LEU A 39 10.03 0.16 -4.32
CA LEU A 39 9.43 -0.06 -5.65
C LEU A 39 9.11 1.25 -6.37
N TYR A 40 8.95 2.33 -5.61
CA TYR A 40 8.49 3.60 -6.15
C TYR A 40 9.04 4.77 -5.34
N GLN A 41 9.83 5.62 -5.99
CA GLN A 41 10.60 6.67 -5.32
C GLN A 41 9.78 7.83 -4.75
N TYR A 42 8.53 8.01 -5.20
CA TYR A 42 7.71 9.15 -4.77
C TYR A 42 6.89 8.82 -3.53
N PRO A 43 6.71 9.80 -2.62
CA PRO A 43 5.95 9.59 -1.40
C PRO A 43 4.46 9.35 -1.67
N PRO A 44 3.74 8.68 -0.74
CA PRO A 44 2.30 8.58 -0.82
C PRO A 44 1.61 9.90 -0.50
N LYS A 45 0.35 10.02 -0.91
CA LYS A 45 -0.60 10.91 -0.26
C LYS A 45 -0.95 10.34 1.11
N GLU A 46 -0.76 11.12 2.16
CA GLU A 46 -1.10 10.73 3.54
C GLU A 46 -2.29 11.54 4.07
N GLU A 47 -3.23 10.86 4.69
CA GLU A 47 -4.40 11.46 5.34
C GLU A 47 -4.61 10.81 6.71
N SER A 48 -5.06 11.60 7.69
CA SER A 48 -5.44 11.09 9.02
C SER A 48 -6.84 11.54 9.36
N ARG A 49 -7.74 10.59 9.67
CA ARG A 49 -9.12 10.87 10.07
C ARG A 49 -9.55 9.92 11.17
N GLY A 50 -9.97 10.46 12.32
CA GLY A 50 -10.47 9.66 13.44
C GLY A 50 -9.45 8.65 13.98
N GLY A 51 -8.15 9.01 13.99
CA GLY A 51 -7.07 8.14 14.45
C GLY A 51 -6.66 7.04 13.46
N VAL A 52 -7.28 6.96 12.28
CA VAL A 52 -6.85 6.09 11.18
C VAL A 52 -5.96 6.89 10.25
N ILE A 53 -4.75 6.39 10.00
CA ILE A 53 -3.81 6.93 9.02
C ILE A 53 -4.00 6.16 7.73
N ARG A 54 -4.04 6.87 6.60
CA ARG A 54 -4.17 6.32 5.26
C ARG A 54 -3.02 6.80 4.40
N ILE A 55 -2.33 5.88 3.74
CA ILE A 55 -1.35 6.18 2.68
C ILE A 55 -1.89 5.71 1.34
N SER A 56 -1.80 6.55 0.32
CA SER A 56 -2.29 6.27 -1.04
C SER A 56 -1.23 6.60 -2.08
N TYR A 57 -0.89 5.62 -2.91
CA TYR A 57 0.02 5.77 -4.05
C TYR A 57 -0.80 5.74 -5.34
N PHE A 58 -0.80 6.82 -6.11
CA PHE A 58 -1.54 6.96 -7.36
C PHE A 58 -0.61 6.71 -8.55
N ASN A 59 -0.33 5.45 -8.84
CA ASN A 59 0.51 5.06 -9.96
C ASN A 59 -0.02 3.77 -10.60
N VAL A 60 -0.30 3.83 -11.91
CA VAL A 60 -0.88 2.73 -12.69
C VAL A 60 0.06 1.54 -12.80
N ALA A 61 1.34 1.78 -13.08
CA ALA A 61 2.33 0.71 -13.23
C ALA A 61 2.57 -0.02 -11.89
N LEU A 62 2.74 0.73 -10.80
CA LEU A 62 2.90 0.18 -9.46
C LEU A 62 1.67 -0.65 -9.05
N ALA A 63 0.46 -0.11 -9.27
CA ALA A 63 -0.77 -0.81 -8.95
C ALA A 63 -0.95 -2.09 -9.79
N GLY A 64 -0.64 -2.05 -11.09
CA GLY A 64 -0.66 -3.24 -11.95
C GLY A 64 0.33 -4.31 -11.49
N TYR A 65 1.57 -3.91 -11.20
CA TYR A 65 2.58 -4.82 -10.65
C TYR A 65 2.12 -5.48 -9.34
N LEU A 66 1.62 -4.70 -8.38
CA LEU A 66 1.16 -5.23 -7.09
C LEU A 66 -0.10 -6.11 -7.24
N GLN A 67 -0.98 -5.81 -8.20
CA GLN A 67 -2.15 -6.64 -8.51
C GLN A 67 -1.72 -8.01 -9.02
N GLU A 68 -0.75 -8.08 -9.94
CA GLU A 68 -0.19 -9.33 -10.44
C GLU A 68 0.45 -10.14 -9.31
N LYS A 69 1.19 -9.47 -8.42
CA LYS A 69 1.77 -10.14 -7.24
C LYS A 69 0.68 -10.66 -6.30
N ALA A 70 -0.35 -9.87 -6.02
CA ALA A 70 -1.45 -10.28 -5.15
C ALA A 70 -2.22 -11.49 -5.70
N ALA A 71 -2.45 -11.52 -7.02
CA ALA A 71 -3.12 -12.65 -7.67
C ALA A 71 -2.35 -13.98 -7.57
N ALA A 72 -1.04 -13.95 -7.32
CA ALA A 72 -0.24 -15.17 -7.10
C ALA A 72 -0.38 -15.75 -5.67
N PHE A 73 -1.00 -15.02 -4.73
CA PHE A 73 -1.21 -15.45 -3.34
C PHE A 73 -2.67 -15.82 -3.03
N MET A 74 -3.57 -15.68 -4.00
CA MET A 74 -5.00 -16.06 -3.90
C MET A 74 -5.27 -17.28 -4.77
#